data_AF-A0A3B9K9C9-F1
#
_entry.id   AF-A0A3B9K9C9-F1
#
_cell.length_a   1.000
_cell.length_b   1.000
_cell.length_c   1.000
_cell.angle_alpha   90.00
_cell.angle_beta   90.00
_cell.angle_gamma   90.00
#
_symmetry.space_group_name_H-M   'P 1'
#
loop_
_entity.id
_entity.type
_entity.pdbx_description
1 polymer ?
#
loop_
_entity_poly.entity_id
_entity_poly.type
_entity_poly.pdbx_seq_one_letter_code
_entity_poly.pdbx_strand_id
1 'polypeptide(L)'
;YLGVYGYGTPQVTKENKPYFRYRFLTDGQELVLPMDNGTMDALGEYDYPLQNRLKEGYTYRIKAVNGIVTDVEELAAPGAGKTAASGTENQVSAQADMPQLPVRGTPGVRTLRNFLATAMEPVGHTLYIYGGGWDWQDKGSAMQTRTIGISPDWVRFFREQNADFTYKNTSPPASFYPFGGYNEYYYAGLDCSGYLGWVLYNTLNRESGGEGYVGKASAFARNLSGKGFGTMAAPGLQSGLHPGDIVSIDGHVWISLGTCSDGSVVILHSTPSLSRTGQPGGGVQIGAVGFDENCEAYRLADHYMSTCYPEWYERYPAALKGPAAYLYCPAGMTGRMVWDVSGNGVLTDPEGVQSMTPETVLRSLFGA
;
A
#
# COMPACT_ATOMS: atom_id res chain seq x y z
N TYR A 1 -17.04 15.64 1.25
CA TYR A 1 -15.92 15.97 2.16
C TYR A 1 -14.77 16.52 1.30
N LEU A 2 -14.22 17.66 1.67
CA LEU A 2 -13.20 18.41 0.90
C LEU A 2 -11.81 18.39 1.55
N GLY A 3 -11.65 17.68 2.65
CA GLY A 3 -10.38 17.49 3.31
C GLY A 3 -10.18 18.26 4.61
N VAL A 4 -8.98 18.22 5.19
CA VAL A 4 -8.61 18.96 6.40
C VAL A 4 -8.39 20.45 6.07
N TYR A 5 -8.99 21.32 6.87
CA TYR A 5 -8.85 22.77 6.75
C TYR A 5 -7.41 23.19 7.03
N GLY A 6 -6.79 23.87 6.06
CA GLY A 6 -5.39 24.28 6.16
C GLY A 6 -4.39 23.14 5.95
N TYR A 7 -4.77 22.03 5.30
CA TYR A 7 -3.82 20.99 4.94
C TYR A 7 -2.59 21.57 4.23
N GLY A 8 -1.39 21.15 4.66
CA GLY A 8 -0.12 21.69 4.17
C GLY A 8 0.39 22.95 4.90
N THR A 9 -0.29 23.43 5.94
CA THR A 9 0.20 24.56 6.76
C THR A 9 0.92 24.11 8.03
N PRO A 10 1.76 24.97 8.66
CA PRO A 10 2.45 24.65 9.92
C PRO A 10 1.55 24.30 11.11
N GLN A 11 0.25 24.56 11.02
CA GLN A 11 -0.73 24.25 12.07
C GLN A 11 -1.30 22.83 11.93
N VAL A 12 -1.28 22.26 10.72
CA VAL A 12 -1.79 20.91 10.44
C VAL A 12 -0.62 19.93 10.50
N THR A 13 -0.31 19.48 11.71
CA THR A 13 0.75 18.51 12.02
C THR A 13 0.20 17.33 12.79
N LYS A 14 0.95 16.22 12.87
CA LYS A 14 0.52 15.03 13.60
C LYS A 14 0.19 15.30 15.08
N GLU A 15 0.87 16.27 15.70
CA GLU A 15 0.66 16.67 17.11
C GLU A 15 -0.66 17.42 17.31
N ASN A 16 -1.19 18.04 16.26
CA ASN A 16 -2.39 18.89 16.33
C ASN A 16 -3.64 18.18 15.81
N LYS A 17 -3.59 16.88 15.47
CA LYS A 17 -4.73 16.08 14.99
C LYS A 17 -6.03 16.31 15.78
N PRO A 18 -6.03 16.39 17.14
CA PRO A 18 -7.25 16.61 17.91
C PRO A 18 -7.97 17.94 17.63
N TYR A 19 -7.26 18.93 17.10
CA TYR A 19 -7.76 20.29 16.85
C TYR A 19 -8.05 20.56 15.38
N PHE A 20 -7.94 19.54 14.52
CA PHE A 20 -8.22 19.69 13.11
C PHE A 20 -9.68 20.09 12.88
N ARG A 21 -9.87 20.87 11.82
CA ARG A 21 -11.19 21.20 11.30
C ARG A 21 -11.30 20.62 9.91
N TYR A 22 -12.51 20.24 9.54
CA TYR A 22 -12.79 19.44 8.35
C TYR A 22 -13.72 20.23 7.44
N ARG A 23 -13.40 20.22 6.15
CA ARG A 23 -14.10 20.97 5.11
C ARG A 23 -15.17 20.09 4.47
N PHE A 24 -16.38 20.62 4.35
CA PHE A 24 -17.51 19.98 3.68
C PHE A 24 -18.11 20.96 2.67
N LEU A 25 -18.56 20.47 1.52
CA LEU A 25 -19.38 21.26 0.61
C LEU A 25 -20.84 20.87 0.82
N THR A 26 -21.66 21.81 1.27
CA THR A 26 -23.09 21.61 1.53
C THR A 26 -23.87 22.73 0.86
N ASP A 27 -24.83 22.40 0.00
CA ASP A 27 -25.66 23.37 -0.75
C ASP A 27 -24.84 24.45 -1.47
N GLY A 28 -23.71 24.05 -2.05
CA GLY A 28 -22.79 24.93 -2.77
C GLY A 28 -21.93 25.84 -1.88
N GLN A 29 -22.03 25.73 -0.56
CA GLN A 29 -21.22 26.49 0.40
C GLN A 29 -20.24 25.59 1.15
N GLU A 30 -19.03 26.11 1.37
CA GLU A 30 -18.05 25.42 2.20
C GLU A 30 -18.38 25.62 3.68
N LEU A 31 -18.48 24.50 4.39
CA LEU A 31 -18.70 24.41 5.82
C LEU A 31 -17.46 23.79 6.48
N VAL A 32 -16.92 24.46 7.50
CA VAL A 32 -15.71 24.02 8.22
C VAL A 32 -16.05 23.68 9.67
N LEU A 33 -16.06 22.38 10.00
CA LEU A 33 -16.50 21.89 11.31
C LEU A 33 -15.39 21.10 12.04
N PRO A 34 -15.32 21.16 13.37
CA PRO A 34 -14.63 20.14 14.15
C PRO A 34 -15.38 18.81 14.08
N MET A 35 -14.69 17.74 14.46
CA MET A 35 -15.24 16.39 14.51
C MET A 35 -14.97 15.77 15.87
N ASP A 36 -15.87 14.89 16.32
CA ASP A 36 -15.64 14.05 17.47
C ASP A 36 -14.41 13.15 17.20
N ASN A 37 -13.41 13.25 18.05
CA ASN A 37 -12.19 12.44 17.95
C ASN A 37 -12.38 11.05 18.57
N GLY A 38 -13.52 10.79 19.23
CA GLY A 38 -13.83 9.53 19.89
C GLY A 38 -13.20 9.43 21.28
N THR A 39 -12.76 8.22 21.64
CA THR A 39 -12.24 7.90 22.97
C THR A 39 -10.74 8.11 23.04
N MET A 40 -10.29 8.79 24.10
CA MET A 40 -8.87 8.97 24.39
C MET A 40 -8.35 7.82 25.25
N ASP A 41 -7.22 7.22 24.86
CA ASP A 41 -6.54 6.20 25.64
C ASP A 41 -5.77 6.80 26.84
N ALA A 42 -5.21 5.93 27.68
CA ALA A 42 -4.44 6.35 28.87
C ALA A 42 -3.14 7.12 28.55
N LEU A 43 -2.71 7.12 27.28
CA LEU A 43 -1.53 7.85 26.80
C LEU A 43 -1.91 9.19 26.17
N GLY A 44 -3.19 9.56 26.16
CA GLY A 44 -3.67 10.83 25.63
C GLY A 44 -3.97 10.82 24.13
N GLU A 45 -4.11 9.64 23.51
CA GLU A 45 -4.30 9.49 22.07
C GLU A 45 -5.74 9.06 21.74
N TYR A 46 -6.35 9.69 20.73
CA TYR A 46 -7.73 9.41 20.32
C TYR A 46 -7.84 8.25 19.29
N ASP A 47 -8.99 7.58 19.27
CA ASP A 47 -9.32 6.48 18.35
C ASP A 47 -9.97 6.92 17.01
N TYR A 48 -10.21 8.22 16.82
CA TYR A 48 -10.59 8.88 15.56
C TYR A 48 -11.53 8.07 14.64
N PRO A 49 -12.68 7.59 15.16
CA PRO A 49 -13.50 6.60 14.47
C PRO A 49 -14.18 7.16 13.22
N LEU A 50 -14.42 8.47 13.19
CA LEU A 50 -15.06 9.14 12.06
C LEU A 50 -14.03 9.50 10.96
N GLN A 51 -12.85 9.97 11.36
CA GLN A 51 -11.76 10.38 10.48
C GLN A 51 -11.22 9.18 9.69
N ASN A 52 -11.14 8.00 10.34
CA ASN A 52 -10.78 6.72 9.73
C ASN A 52 -11.76 6.22 8.63
N ARG A 53 -12.83 6.96 8.37
CA ARG A 53 -13.84 6.67 7.34
C ARG A 53 -13.89 7.73 6.25
N LEU A 54 -13.22 8.87 6.45
CA LEU A 54 -13.26 9.99 5.52
C LEU A 54 -12.22 9.86 4.42
N LYS A 55 -12.69 10.14 3.21
CA LYS A 55 -11.93 10.11 1.96
C LYS A 55 -12.28 11.37 1.18
N GLU A 56 -11.28 12.18 0.84
CA GLU A 56 -11.48 13.42 0.09
C GLU A 56 -12.20 13.14 -1.24
N GLY A 57 -13.14 14.01 -1.58
CA GLY A 57 -13.98 13.90 -2.78
C GLY A 57 -15.23 13.05 -2.58
N TYR A 58 -15.35 12.26 -1.51
CA TYR A 58 -16.54 11.43 -1.30
C TYR A 58 -17.67 12.21 -0.63
N THR A 59 -18.89 11.72 -0.87
CA THR A 59 -20.12 12.27 -0.31
C THR A 59 -20.51 11.51 0.95
N TYR A 60 -20.89 12.25 1.98
CA TYR A 60 -21.29 11.68 3.26
C TYR A 60 -22.58 12.34 3.73
N ARG A 61 -23.47 11.56 4.34
CA ARG A 61 -24.45 12.08 5.28
C ARG A 61 -23.71 12.30 6.60
N ILE A 62 -23.81 13.49 7.15
CA ILE A 62 -23.17 13.83 8.43
C ILE A 62 -24.22 14.23 9.46
N LYS A 63 -23.97 13.89 10.73
CA LYS A 63 -24.76 14.39 11.86
C LYS A 63 -23.89 15.32 12.70
N ALA A 64 -24.35 16.55 12.89
CA ALA A 64 -23.69 17.52 13.76
C ALA A 64 -24.55 17.85 14.98
N VAL A 65 -23.93 17.86 16.16
CA VAL A 65 -24.56 18.27 17.42
C VAL A 65 -23.71 19.41 18.00
N ASN A 66 -24.34 20.55 18.30
CA ASN A 66 -23.65 21.75 18.81
C ASN A 66 -22.44 22.18 17.94
N GLY A 67 -22.54 22.03 16.62
CA GLY A 67 -21.48 22.39 15.68
C GLY A 67 -20.30 21.41 15.60
N ILE A 68 -20.40 20.23 16.21
CA ILE A 68 -19.39 19.16 16.13
C ILE A 68 -19.97 17.99 15.34
N VAL A 69 -19.23 17.48 14.37
CA VAL A 69 -19.63 16.26 13.63
C VAL A 69 -19.48 15.05 14.55
N THR A 70 -20.57 14.32 14.74
CA THR A 70 -20.68 13.15 15.66
C THR A 70 -20.96 11.85 14.94
N ASP A 71 -21.31 11.91 13.65
CA ASP A 71 -21.47 10.72 12.82
C ASP A 71 -21.25 11.09 11.34
N VAL A 72 -20.74 10.11 10.59
CA VAL A 72 -20.54 10.18 9.14
C VAL A 72 -21.02 8.86 8.53
N GLU A 73 -21.73 8.93 7.42
CA GLU A 73 -22.17 7.76 6.66
C GLU A 73 -21.80 8.02 5.20
N GLU A 74 -20.89 7.22 4.64
CA GLU A 74 -20.52 7.33 3.22
C GLU A 74 -21.76 7.00 2.38
N LEU A 75 -22.17 7.96 1.56
CA LEU A 75 -23.20 7.74 0.55
C LEU A 75 -22.51 7.16 -0.67
N ALA A 76 -23.16 6.21 -1.36
CA ALA A 76 -22.62 5.55 -2.56
C ALA A 76 -21.92 6.57 -3.46
N ALA A 77 -20.63 6.31 -3.74
CA ALA A 77 -19.73 7.27 -4.36
C ALA A 77 -20.34 7.81 -5.68
N PRO A 78 -20.69 9.11 -5.78
CA PRO A 78 -20.71 9.75 -7.08
C PRO A 78 -19.27 9.78 -7.59
N GLY A 79 -19.06 9.56 -8.88
CA GLY A 79 -17.74 9.71 -9.51
C GLY A 79 -17.19 11.12 -9.25
N ALA A 80 -16.39 11.26 -8.20
CA ALA A 80 -15.87 12.55 -7.77
C ALA A 80 -14.46 12.71 -8.34
N GLY A 81 -14.40 13.10 -9.60
CA GLY A 81 -13.20 13.72 -10.14
C GLY A 81 -12.90 15.00 -9.36
N LYS A 82 -11.61 15.31 -9.18
CA LYS A 82 -11.20 16.69 -8.88
C LYS A 82 -11.90 17.60 -9.88
N THR A 83 -12.71 18.55 -9.43
CA THR A 83 -13.21 19.63 -10.27
C THR A 83 -12.03 20.48 -10.71
N ALA A 84 -11.35 20.06 -11.78
CA ALA A 84 -10.64 20.96 -12.66
C ALA A 84 -11.72 21.75 -13.42
N ALA A 85 -11.51 23.06 -13.53
CA ALA A 85 -12.37 23.95 -14.30
C ALA A 85 -12.30 23.62 -15.80
N SER A 86 -13.00 22.58 -16.25
CA SER A 86 -13.47 22.46 -17.63
C SER A 86 -14.68 21.54 -17.64
N GLY A 87 -15.84 22.12 -17.98
CA GLY A 87 -17.09 21.39 -18.07
C GLY A 87 -16.99 20.23 -19.05
N THR A 88 -17.32 19.04 -18.58
CA THR A 88 -17.95 17.95 -19.32
C THR A 88 -18.40 16.92 -18.28
N GLU A 89 -19.70 16.91 -18.02
CA GLU A 89 -20.34 15.90 -17.18
C GLU A 89 -20.31 14.56 -17.93
N ASN A 90 -19.45 13.64 -17.48
CA ASN A 90 -19.64 12.22 -17.78
C ASN A 90 -20.05 11.52 -16.48
N GLN A 91 -21.33 11.20 -16.37
CA GLN A 91 -21.85 10.28 -15.38
C GLN A 91 -21.29 8.88 -15.69
N VAL A 92 -20.34 8.41 -14.87
CA VAL A 92 -19.93 7.01 -14.85
C VAL A 92 -20.47 6.38 -13.56
N SER A 93 -21.15 5.25 -13.71
CA SER A 93 -21.85 4.53 -12.65
C SER A 93 -20.93 4.10 -11.50
N ALA A 94 -21.52 4.05 -10.31
CA ALA A 94 -20.90 3.67 -9.05
C ALA A 94 -20.37 2.22 -9.06
N GLN A 95 -19.26 2.02 -8.34
CA GLN A 95 -18.34 0.88 -8.35
C GLN A 95 -17.37 0.96 -9.54
N ALA A 96 -16.12 1.32 -9.27
CA ALA A 96 -15.07 1.28 -10.28
C ALA A 96 -15.08 -0.12 -10.92
N ASP A 97 -15.12 -0.20 -12.25
CA ASP A 97 -14.99 -1.47 -12.97
C ASP A 97 -13.69 -2.13 -12.53
N MET A 98 -13.79 -3.08 -11.62
CA MET A 98 -12.61 -3.68 -11.00
C MET A 98 -11.79 -4.35 -12.11
N PRO A 99 -10.46 -4.13 -12.15
CA PRO A 99 -9.64 -4.71 -13.20
C PRO A 99 -9.74 -6.23 -13.14
N GLN A 100 -9.64 -6.86 -14.32
CA GLN A 100 -9.37 -8.29 -14.37
C GLN A 100 -7.93 -8.51 -13.87
N LEU A 101 -7.82 -9.05 -12.66
CA LEU A 101 -6.53 -9.32 -12.04
C LEU A 101 -5.87 -10.54 -12.72
N PRO A 102 -4.65 -10.40 -13.28
CA PRO A 102 -3.94 -11.52 -13.90
C PRO A 102 -3.62 -12.66 -12.92
N VAL A 103 -3.42 -12.32 -11.65
CA VAL A 103 -3.14 -13.24 -10.56
C VAL A 103 -4.09 -12.93 -9.41
N ARG A 104 -4.66 -13.97 -8.79
CA ARG A 104 -5.58 -13.84 -7.66
C ARG A 104 -5.21 -14.79 -6.53
N GLY A 105 -5.18 -14.27 -5.31
CA GLY A 105 -5.20 -15.06 -4.11
C GLY A 105 -6.62 -15.49 -3.75
N THR A 106 -6.71 -16.42 -2.80
CA THR A 106 -7.96 -16.80 -2.13
C THR A 106 -7.87 -16.40 -0.67
N PRO A 107 -8.77 -15.53 -0.19
CA PRO A 107 -8.77 -15.06 1.19
C PRO A 107 -8.73 -16.20 2.22
N GLY A 108 -7.79 -16.12 3.16
CA GLY A 108 -7.64 -17.06 4.27
C GLY A 108 -7.09 -18.44 3.88
N VAL A 109 -6.65 -18.65 2.63
CA VAL A 109 -5.88 -19.84 2.24
C VAL A 109 -4.42 -19.61 2.65
N ARG A 110 -3.98 -20.34 3.68
CA ARG A 110 -2.68 -20.14 4.32
C ARG A 110 -1.57 -20.99 3.68
N THR A 111 -1.36 -20.83 2.38
CA THR A 111 -0.20 -21.42 1.68
C THR A 111 0.77 -20.35 1.22
N LEU A 112 2.05 -20.70 1.06
CA LEU A 112 3.06 -19.78 0.54
C LEU A 112 2.73 -19.34 -0.90
N ARG A 113 2.22 -20.26 -1.74
CA ARG A 113 1.72 -19.91 -3.09
C ARG A 113 0.60 -18.87 -3.03
N ASN A 114 -0.36 -19.05 -2.11
CA ASN A 114 -1.48 -18.13 -1.97
C ASN A 114 -1.05 -16.76 -1.43
N PHE A 115 -0.07 -16.72 -0.52
CA PHE A 115 0.54 -15.47 -0.06
C PHE A 115 1.13 -14.67 -1.24
N LEU A 116 1.91 -15.32 -2.11
CA LEU A 116 2.47 -14.67 -3.30
C LEU A 116 1.40 -14.26 -4.31
N ALA A 117 0.37 -15.10 -4.53
CA ALA A 117 -0.74 -14.76 -5.41
C ALA A 117 -1.57 -13.56 -4.90
N THR A 118 -1.80 -13.50 -3.58
CA THR A 118 -2.44 -12.37 -2.91
C THR A 118 -1.58 -11.11 -3.08
N ALA A 119 -0.27 -11.23 -2.90
CA ALA A 119 0.68 -10.12 -3.05
C ALA A 119 0.68 -9.48 -4.45
N MET A 120 0.26 -10.23 -5.48
CA MET A 120 0.16 -9.77 -6.87
C MET A 120 -1.12 -8.96 -7.17
N GLU A 121 -2.19 -9.10 -6.40
CA GLU A 121 -3.47 -8.44 -6.70
C GLU A 121 -3.38 -6.91 -6.85
N PRO A 122 -2.69 -6.16 -5.96
CA PRO A 122 -2.54 -4.71 -6.11
C PRO A 122 -1.53 -4.27 -7.18
N VAL A 123 -0.73 -5.19 -7.75
CA VAL A 123 0.29 -4.89 -8.76
C VAL A 123 -0.35 -4.25 -9.98
N GLY A 124 0.23 -3.16 -10.45
CA GLY A 124 -0.22 -2.47 -11.66
C GLY A 124 -1.50 -1.63 -11.48
N HIS A 125 -2.07 -1.60 -10.27
CA HIS A 125 -3.34 -0.92 -10.00
C HIS A 125 -3.31 -0.05 -8.73
N THR A 126 -2.18 0.03 -8.03
CA THR A 126 -2.06 0.78 -6.76
C THR A 126 -0.80 1.65 -6.75
N LEU A 127 -1.00 2.96 -6.60
CA LEU A 127 0.10 3.93 -6.49
C LEU A 127 0.67 4.00 -5.07
N TYR A 128 1.92 4.45 -4.97
CA TYR A 128 2.53 4.72 -3.67
C TYR A 128 1.93 5.97 -3.05
N ILE A 129 1.55 5.86 -1.78
CA ILE A 129 1.19 6.98 -0.93
C ILE A 129 1.90 6.78 0.40
N TYR A 130 2.66 7.77 0.88
CA TYR A 130 3.36 7.69 2.16
C TYR A 130 2.35 7.56 3.31
N GLY A 131 2.43 6.52 4.16
CA GLY A 131 1.39 6.25 5.16
C GLY A 131 0.13 5.61 4.58
N GLY A 132 0.13 5.28 3.28
CA GLY A 132 -0.97 4.56 2.64
C GLY A 132 -1.19 3.20 3.31
N GLY A 133 -2.40 2.95 3.76
CA GLY A 133 -2.80 1.73 4.48
C GLY A 133 -2.69 1.78 6.00
N TRP A 134 -2.16 2.86 6.58
CA TRP A 134 -2.17 3.12 8.01
C TRP A 134 -3.49 3.76 8.46
N ASP A 135 -3.90 3.47 9.69
CA ASP A 135 -5.00 4.20 10.32
C ASP A 135 -4.61 5.66 10.60
N TRP A 136 -5.62 6.48 10.90
CA TRP A 136 -5.44 7.90 11.16
C TRP A 136 -4.48 8.21 12.32
N GLN A 137 -4.31 7.27 13.25
CA GLN A 137 -3.42 7.36 14.40
C GLN A 137 -1.96 7.11 14.07
N ASP A 138 -1.68 6.52 12.91
CA ASP A 138 -0.39 5.92 12.58
C ASP A 138 0.02 4.80 13.59
N LYS A 139 -0.98 4.08 14.13
CA LYS A 139 -0.79 3.00 15.12
C LYS A 139 -1.08 1.61 14.55
N GLY A 140 -1.83 1.53 13.45
CA GLY A 140 -2.30 0.26 12.92
C GLY A 140 -2.80 0.34 11.48
N SER A 141 -3.72 -0.56 11.15
CA SER A 141 -4.20 -0.76 9.78
C SER A 141 -5.48 0.02 9.52
N ALA A 142 -5.49 0.77 8.42
CA ALA A 142 -6.69 1.40 7.87
C ALA A 142 -7.82 0.41 7.60
N MET A 143 -9.01 0.92 7.30
CA MET A 143 -10.14 0.10 6.86
C MET A 143 -9.80 -0.70 5.59
N GLN A 144 -9.13 -0.08 4.61
CA GLN A 144 -8.80 -0.68 3.33
C GLN A 144 -7.82 -1.85 3.49
N THR A 145 -6.87 -1.77 4.42
CA THR A 145 -5.89 -2.83 4.68
C THR A 145 -6.46 -3.99 5.50
N ARG A 146 -7.65 -3.81 6.08
CA ARG A 146 -8.42 -4.83 6.83
C ARG A 146 -9.68 -5.27 6.09
N THR A 147 -9.75 -5.00 4.79
CA THR A 147 -10.86 -5.40 3.92
C THR A 147 -10.38 -6.51 2.98
N ILE A 148 -11.21 -7.53 2.80
CA ILE A 148 -10.96 -8.61 1.86
C ILE A 148 -11.10 -8.11 0.42
N GLY A 149 -10.09 -8.38 -0.39
CA GLY A 149 -9.97 -7.93 -1.78
C GLY A 149 -9.28 -6.57 -1.92
N ILE A 150 -8.84 -6.28 -3.15
CA ILE A 150 -8.23 -5.00 -3.50
C ILE A 150 -9.24 -3.85 -3.34
N SER A 151 -8.80 -2.74 -2.73
CA SER A 151 -9.65 -1.57 -2.53
C SER A 151 -10.03 -0.92 -3.86
N PRO A 152 -11.33 -0.68 -4.13
CA PRO A 152 -11.75 0.12 -5.28
C PRO A 152 -11.17 1.54 -5.28
N ASP A 153 -10.86 2.09 -4.09
CA ASP A 153 -10.30 3.43 -3.94
C ASP A 153 -8.88 3.50 -4.53
N TRP A 154 -8.07 2.45 -4.39
CA TRP A 154 -6.71 2.37 -4.97
C TRP A 154 -6.76 2.31 -6.49
N VAL A 155 -7.63 1.45 -7.02
CA VAL A 155 -7.85 1.30 -8.47
C VAL A 155 -8.32 2.63 -9.07
N ARG A 156 -9.30 3.27 -8.43
CA ARG A 156 -9.84 4.54 -8.89
C ARG A 156 -8.78 5.64 -8.86
N PHE A 157 -8.05 5.77 -7.76
CA PHE A 157 -6.99 6.76 -7.62
C PHE A 157 -5.91 6.58 -8.70
N PHE A 158 -5.47 5.34 -8.96
CA PHE A 158 -4.53 5.02 -10.04
C PHE A 158 -5.05 5.49 -11.42
N ARG A 159 -6.32 5.23 -11.74
CA ARG A 159 -6.93 5.63 -13.03
C ARG A 159 -7.13 7.13 -13.19
N GLU A 160 -7.33 7.85 -12.09
CA GLU A 160 -7.43 9.31 -12.08
C GLU A 160 -6.07 9.99 -12.29
N GLN A 161 -4.96 9.26 -12.12
CA GLN A 161 -3.60 9.76 -12.30
C GLN A 161 -3.06 9.42 -13.70
N ASN A 162 -1.98 10.11 -14.10
CA ASN A 162 -1.25 9.86 -15.34
C ASN A 162 0.27 9.77 -15.05
N ALA A 163 1.08 9.72 -16.11
CA ALA A 163 2.54 9.60 -15.97
C ALA A 163 3.18 10.78 -15.21
N ASP A 164 2.53 11.96 -15.15
CA ASP A 164 3.03 13.13 -14.42
C ASP A 164 2.67 13.13 -12.93
N PHE A 165 2.00 12.08 -12.45
CA PHE A 165 1.72 11.95 -11.02
C PHE A 165 3.01 11.89 -10.20
N THR A 166 3.05 12.72 -9.16
CA THR A 166 4.03 12.64 -8.09
C THR A 166 3.30 12.64 -6.75
N TYR A 167 3.67 11.72 -5.86
CA TYR A 167 3.15 11.72 -4.49
C TYR A 167 3.67 12.93 -3.69
N LYS A 168 4.82 13.49 -4.07
CA LYS A 168 5.46 14.62 -3.35
C LYS A 168 5.48 15.86 -4.23
N ASN A 169 4.84 16.93 -3.76
CA ASN A 169 4.84 18.23 -4.41
C ASN A 169 5.64 19.24 -3.57
N THR A 170 6.24 20.24 -4.22
CA THR A 170 6.91 21.36 -3.53
C THR A 170 5.92 22.29 -2.85
N SER A 171 4.67 22.34 -3.33
CA SER A 171 3.54 22.99 -2.67
C SER A 171 2.85 22.01 -1.71
N PRO A 172 2.98 22.19 -0.39
CA PRO A 172 2.40 21.25 0.57
C PRO A 172 0.89 21.01 0.44
N PRO A 173 0.04 22.03 0.17
CA PRO A 173 -1.41 21.81 -0.04
C PRO A 173 -1.75 20.95 -1.26
N ALA A 174 -0.85 20.88 -2.25
CA ALA A 174 -1.02 20.06 -3.45
C ALA A 174 -0.26 18.72 -3.38
N SER A 175 0.32 18.39 -2.21
CA SER A 175 1.16 17.22 -2.00
C SER A 175 0.39 16.08 -1.35
N PHE A 176 0.54 14.86 -1.87
CA PHE A 176 0.08 13.63 -1.20
C PHE A 176 1.06 13.13 -0.14
N TYR A 177 2.26 13.72 -0.09
CA TYR A 177 3.25 13.50 0.95
C TYR A 177 2.92 14.37 2.17
N PRO A 178 3.01 13.82 3.41
CA PRO A 178 2.63 14.54 4.60
C PRO A 178 3.48 15.78 4.83
N PHE A 179 2.81 16.89 5.10
CA PHE A 179 3.41 18.06 5.73
C PHE A 179 3.18 17.96 7.25
N GLY A 180 4.20 18.22 8.06
CA GLY A 180 4.07 18.10 9.52
C GLY A 180 3.79 16.67 10.02
N GLY A 181 4.05 15.65 9.19
CA GLY A 181 3.94 14.23 9.58
C GLY A 181 2.52 13.65 9.59
N TYR A 182 1.51 14.37 9.11
CA TYR A 182 0.15 13.87 8.94
C TYR A 182 -0.18 13.67 7.46
N ASN A 183 -0.72 12.51 7.09
CA ASN A 183 -1.19 12.22 5.74
C ASN A 183 -2.72 12.07 5.69
N GLU A 184 -3.37 12.91 4.89
CA GLU A 184 -4.80 12.85 4.62
C GLU A 184 -5.19 11.73 3.65
N TYR A 185 -4.28 11.32 2.79
CA TYR A 185 -4.53 10.42 1.67
C TYR A 185 -4.24 8.94 1.99
N TYR A 186 -4.25 8.56 3.28
CA TYR A 186 -3.94 7.20 3.75
C TYR A 186 -4.76 6.10 3.05
N TYR A 187 -5.92 6.44 2.48
CA TYR A 187 -6.82 5.54 1.76
C TYR A 187 -6.50 5.38 0.27
N ALA A 188 -5.76 6.31 -0.35
CA ALA A 188 -5.67 6.46 -1.80
C ALA A 188 -4.65 5.50 -2.46
N GLY A 189 -3.76 4.91 -1.67
CA GLY A 189 -2.75 3.97 -2.12
C GLY A 189 -2.09 3.25 -0.96
N LEU A 190 -0.92 2.68 -1.20
CA LEU A 190 -0.21 1.88 -0.21
C LEU A 190 1.25 2.32 -0.10
N ASP A 191 1.75 2.52 1.12
CA ASP A 191 3.19 2.47 1.35
C ASP A 191 3.69 1.02 1.43
N CYS A 192 4.99 0.83 1.62
CA CYS A 192 5.59 -0.51 1.67
C CYS A 192 5.04 -1.40 2.80
N SER A 193 4.78 -0.83 3.98
CA SER A 193 4.25 -1.53 5.15
C SER A 193 2.74 -1.70 5.09
N GLY A 194 2.01 -0.73 4.53
CA GLY A 194 0.59 -0.81 4.24
C GLY A 194 0.31 -1.93 3.24
N TYR A 195 1.13 -2.02 2.20
CA TYR A 195 1.09 -3.10 1.22
C TYR A 195 1.25 -4.47 1.90
N LEU A 196 2.34 -4.68 2.62
CA LEU A 196 2.57 -5.96 3.27
C LEU A 196 1.50 -6.28 4.32
N GLY A 197 1.00 -5.28 5.05
CA GLY A 197 -0.10 -5.44 5.99
C GLY A 197 -1.40 -5.91 5.34
N TRP A 198 -1.75 -5.36 4.17
CA TRP A 198 -2.91 -5.83 3.38
C TRP A 198 -2.71 -7.25 2.85
N VAL A 199 -1.50 -7.58 2.35
CA VAL A 199 -1.17 -8.93 1.86
C VAL A 199 -1.36 -9.96 2.97
N LEU A 200 -0.82 -9.68 4.16
CA LEU A 200 -0.98 -10.55 5.33
C LEU A 200 -2.44 -10.67 5.75
N TYR A 201 -3.18 -9.56 5.78
CA TYR A 201 -4.60 -9.59 6.14
C TYR A 201 -5.37 -10.53 5.22
N ASN A 202 -5.21 -10.35 3.90
CA ASN A 202 -5.92 -11.13 2.88
C ASN A 202 -5.43 -12.58 2.80
N THR A 203 -4.18 -12.86 3.15
CA THR A 203 -3.68 -14.25 3.22
C THR A 203 -4.22 -14.97 4.45
N LEU A 204 -4.30 -14.29 5.60
CA LEU A 204 -4.56 -14.93 6.89
C LEU A 204 -6.02 -14.92 7.31
N ASN A 205 -6.85 -14.05 6.74
CA ASN A 205 -8.25 -13.84 7.12
C ASN A 205 -9.22 -14.11 5.97
N ARG A 206 -10.44 -14.51 6.31
CA ARG A 206 -11.54 -14.76 5.36
C ARG A 206 -12.58 -13.63 5.33
N GLU A 207 -12.59 -12.79 6.35
CA GLU A 207 -13.60 -11.76 6.57
C GLU A 207 -12.94 -10.41 6.84
N SER A 208 -13.64 -9.32 6.51
CA SER A 208 -13.19 -7.95 6.73
C SER A 208 -13.39 -7.48 8.17
N GLY A 209 -12.65 -6.46 8.60
CA GLY A 209 -12.86 -5.75 9.86
C GLY A 209 -12.15 -6.30 11.10
N GLY A 210 -11.37 -7.38 10.96
CA GLY A 210 -10.56 -7.97 12.04
C GLY A 210 -9.35 -7.12 12.46
N GLU A 211 -8.42 -7.71 13.21
CA GLU A 211 -7.14 -7.07 13.52
C GLU A 211 -6.24 -6.98 12.27
N GLY A 212 -5.54 -5.86 12.12
CA GLY A 212 -4.65 -5.62 10.99
C GLY A 212 -3.18 -5.95 11.26
N TYR A 213 -2.36 -5.89 10.20
CA TYR A 213 -0.95 -6.29 10.23
C TYR A 213 0.02 -5.16 9.86
N VAL A 214 -0.47 -3.97 9.52
CA VAL A 214 0.37 -2.80 9.22
C VAL A 214 1.21 -2.42 10.44
N GLY A 215 2.47 -2.08 10.21
CA GLY A 215 3.43 -1.73 11.24
C GLY A 215 4.73 -1.18 10.65
N LYS A 216 5.67 -0.75 11.50
CA LYS A 216 6.89 -0.06 11.08
C LYS A 216 7.73 -0.91 10.11
N ALA A 217 7.98 -0.40 8.90
CA ALA A 217 8.71 -1.10 7.84
C ALA A 217 10.06 -1.68 8.27
N SER A 218 10.91 -0.91 8.96
CA SER A 218 12.25 -1.37 9.38
C SER A 218 12.22 -2.52 10.40
N ALA A 219 11.10 -2.73 11.10
CA ALA A 219 10.94 -3.76 12.12
C ALA A 219 10.00 -4.88 11.69
N PHE A 220 9.39 -4.77 10.51
CA PHE A 220 8.25 -5.60 10.10
C PHE A 220 8.61 -7.08 10.09
N ALA A 221 9.68 -7.46 9.40
CA ALA A 221 10.17 -8.85 9.34
C ALA A 221 10.41 -9.44 10.73
N ARG A 222 11.04 -8.67 11.62
CA ARG A 222 11.29 -9.08 13.02
C ARG A 222 10.01 -9.25 13.81
N ASN A 223 9.06 -8.35 13.66
CA ASN A 223 7.78 -8.43 14.37
C ASN A 223 6.99 -9.68 13.96
N LEU A 224 7.04 -10.06 12.68
CA LEU A 224 6.45 -11.32 12.20
C LEU A 224 7.19 -12.53 12.77
N SER A 225 8.52 -12.53 12.76
CA SER A 225 9.32 -13.60 13.38
C SER A 225 9.02 -13.73 14.88
N GLY A 226 8.88 -12.61 15.60
CA GLY A 226 8.50 -12.58 17.02
C GLY A 226 7.07 -13.07 17.29
N LYS A 227 6.19 -13.08 16.29
CA LYS A 227 4.87 -13.73 16.33
C LYS A 227 4.93 -15.24 16.02
N GLY A 228 6.12 -15.79 15.77
CA GLY A 228 6.33 -17.20 15.43
C GLY A 228 6.03 -17.53 13.96
N PHE A 229 5.98 -16.55 13.06
CA PHE A 229 5.65 -16.79 11.65
C PHE A 229 6.84 -17.35 10.85
N GLY A 230 8.04 -17.27 11.42
CA GLY A 230 9.27 -17.64 10.76
C GLY A 230 10.50 -17.20 11.54
N THR A 231 11.66 -17.35 10.93
CA THR A 231 12.95 -17.05 11.56
C THR A 231 13.65 -15.89 10.88
N MET A 232 14.33 -15.06 11.67
CA MET A 232 15.21 -14.02 11.16
C MET A 232 16.51 -14.62 10.61
N ALA A 233 16.92 -14.14 9.44
CA ALA A 233 18.20 -14.41 8.80
C ALA A 233 18.84 -13.11 8.32
N ALA A 234 20.16 -13.11 8.14
CA ALA A 234 20.85 -12.01 7.49
C ALA A 234 20.48 -11.99 5.98
N PRO A 235 20.02 -10.84 5.43
CA PRO A 235 19.88 -10.69 4.00
C PRO A 235 21.28 -10.50 3.40
N GLY A 236 21.57 -11.24 2.33
CA GLY A 236 22.82 -11.10 1.60
C GLY A 236 22.74 -11.84 0.28
N LEU A 237 23.40 -11.29 -0.75
CA LEU A 237 23.50 -11.92 -2.07
C LEU A 237 24.10 -13.35 -2.00
N GLN A 238 24.91 -13.65 -0.98
CA GLN A 238 25.52 -14.96 -0.79
C GLN A 238 24.61 -15.99 -0.11
N SER A 239 23.54 -15.58 0.59
CA SER A 239 22.65 -16.50 1.31
C SER A 239 21.43 -16.95 0.49
N GLY A 240 21.23 -16.38 -0.71
CA GLY A 240 20.06 -16.62 -1.57
C GLY A 240 18.77 -16.13 -0.93
N LEU A 241 17.96 -15.36 -1.65
CA LEU A 241 16.60 -15.06 -1.24
C LEU A 241 15.67 -16.13 -1.79
N HIS A 242 14.71 -16.54 -0.96
CA HIS A 242 13.70 -17.51 -1.34
C HIS A 242 12.39 -16.79 -1.68
N PRO A 243 11.59 -17.35 -2.59
CA PRO A 243 10.22 -16.90 -2.80
C PRO A 243 9.44 -16.83 -1.47
N GLY A 244 8.86 -15.66 -1.21
CA GLY A 244 8.08 -15.36 -0.02
C GLY A 244 8.86 -14.71 1.13
N ASP A 245 10.19 -14.70 1.09
CA ASP A 245 11.00 -14.02 2.11
C ASP A 245 10.57 -12.55 2.24
N ILE A 246 10.41 -12.08 3.48
CA ILE A 246 10.09 -10.68 3.79
C ILE A 246 11.36 -9.98 4.25
N VAL A 247 11.77 -8.93 3.55
CA VAL A 247 13.00 -8.19 3.86
C VAL A 247 12.66 -6.80 4.36
N SER A 248 13.09 -6.50 5.59
CA SER A 248 13.01 -5.17 6.20
C SER A 248 14.39 -4.52 6.22
N ILE A 249 14.52 -3.38 5.56
CA ILE A 249 15.69 -2.48 5.62
C ILE A 249 15.30 -1.17 6.30
N ASP A 250 16.22 -0.23 6.44
CA ASP A 250 15.88 1.05 7.03
C ASP A 250 14.85 1.81 6.17
N GLY A 251 13.65 2.01 6.72
CA GLY A 251 12.56 2.74 6.08
C GLY A 251 11.76 1.98 5.02
N HIS A 252 12.07 0.70 4.74
CA HIS A 252 11.42 -0.04 3.67
C HIS A 252 11.26 -1.54 3.97
N VAL A 253 10.20 -2.14 3.42
CA VAL A 253 9.91 -3.58 3.48
C VAL A 253 9.37 -4.08 2.15
N TRP A 254 9.74 -5.28 1.75
CA TRP A 254 9.34 -5.89 0.47
C TRP A 254 9.35 -7.43 0.55
N ILE A 255 8.79 -8.07 -0.48
CA ILE A 255 8.66 -9.53 -0.60
C ILE A 255 9.59 -10.01 -1.72
N SER A 256 10.38 -11.05 -1.49
CA SER A 256 11.19 -11.67 -2.54
C SER A 256 10.39 -12.70 -3.34
N LEU A 257 10.58 -12.72 -4.67
CA LEU A 257 10.20 -13.84 -5.53
C LEU A 257 11.39 -14.77 -5.83
N GLY A 258 12.51 -14.60 -5.12
CA GLY A 258 13.70 -15.43 -5.20
C GLY A 258 14.90 -14.75 -5.87
N THR A 259 16.05 -15.42 -5.79
CA THR A 259 17.30 -15.04 -6.46
C THR A 259 17.47 -15.76 -7.80
N CYS A 260 17.80 -15.00 -8.85
CA CYS A 260 18.14 -15.48 -10.19
C CYS A 260 19.56 -16.07 -10.25
N SER A 261 19.88 -16.73 -11.36
CA SER A 261 21.17 -17.39 -11.56
C SER A 261 22.37 -16.44 -11.56
N ASP A 262 22.16 -15.20 -12.00
CA ASP A 262 23.14 -14.10 -12.02
C ASP A 262 23.24 -13.34 -10.68
N GLY A 263 22.52 -13.78 -9.65
CA GLY A 263 22.48 -13.18 -8.33
C GLY A 263 21.53 -11.98 -8.20
N SER A 264 20.89 -11.53 -9.28
CA SER A 264 19.82 -10.54 -9.21
C SER A 264 18.56 -11.13 -8.54
N VAL A 265 17.67 -10.28 -8.03
CA VAL A 265 16.52 -10.72 -7.22
C VAL A 265 15.25 -10.12 -7.79
N VAL A 266 14.24 -10.94 -8.04
CA VAL A 266 12.89 -10.45 -8.36
C VAL A 266 12.15 -10.13 -7.07
N ILE A 267 11.48 -8.98 -7.01
CA ILE A 267 10.81 -8.49 -5.80
C ILE A 267 9.38 -8.03 -6.09
N LEU A 268 8.55 -8.06 -5.05
CA LEU A 268 7.29 -7.32 -4.97
C LEU A 268 7.42 -6.25 -3.90
N HIS A 269 7.12 -5.01 -4.25
CA HIS A 269 7.23 -3.88 -3.32
C HIS A 269 6.21 -2.79 -3.63
N SER A 270 5.99 -1.91 -2.66
CA SER A 270 5.41 -0.59 -2.90
C SER A 270 6.45 0.49 -2.60
N THR A 271 6.91 1.19 -3.62
CA THR A 271 7.89 2.27 -3.47
C THR A 271 7.72 3.30 -4.57
N PRO A 272 8.10 4.57 -4.33
CA PRO A 272 8.26 5.52 -5.41
C PRO A 272 9.20 4.98 -6.48
N SER A 273 8.74 5.04 -7.72
CA SER A 273 9.49 4.72 -8.94
C SER A 273 9.23 5.79 -9.97
N LEU A 274 10.24 6.05 -10.80
CA LEU A 274 10.16 7.08 -11.83
C LEU A 274 9.16 6.65 -12.91
N SER A 275 8.27 7.56 -13.26
CA SER A 275 7.45 7.47 -14.45
C SER A 275 8.28 7.72 -15.69
N ARG A 276 7.69 7.50 -16.87
CA ARG A 276 8.27 7.88 -18.16
C ARG A 276 8.49 9.38 -18.32
N THR A 277 7.85 10.22 -17.49
CA THR A 277 8.08 11.67 -17.45
C THR A 277 9.04 12.09 -16.32
N GLY A 278 9.64 11.13 -15.61
CA GLY A 278 10.62 11.36 -14.55
C GLY A 278 10.00 11.72 -13.20
N GLN A 279 8.68 11.59 -13.03
CA GLN A 279 8.01 11.85 -11.76
C GLN A 279 8.06 10.63 -10.84
N PRO A 280 8.27 10.77 -9.52
CA PRO A 280 8.42 9.64 -8.61
C PRO A 280 7.05 9.06 -8.19
N GLY A 281 6.17 8.75 -9.14
CA GLY A 281 4.76 8.43 -8.89
C GLY A 281 4.41 6.94 -8.72
N GLY A 282 5.28 6.01 -9.11
CA GLY A 282 4.90 4.59 -9.11
C GLY A 282 4.68 4.00 -7.71
N GLY A 283 4.31 2.72 -7.63
CA GLY A 283 3.81 2.09 -6.40
C GLY A 283 3.98 0.58 -6.37
N VAL A 284 2.86 -0.15 -6.23
CA VAL A 284 2.89 -1.61 -6.09
C VAL A 284 3.20 -2.26 -7.43
N GLN A 285 4.33 -2.95 -7.53
CA GLN A 285 4.80 -3.53 -8.78
C GLN A 285 5.74 -4.72 -8.57
N ILE A 286 5.93 -5.51 -9.64
CA ILE A 286 7.10 -6.39 -9.77
C ILE A 286 8.31 -5.50 -10.08
N GLY A 287 9.41 -5.74 -9.37
CA GLY A 287 10.67 -5.05 -9.60
C GLY A 287 11.84 -6.00 -9.52
N ALA A 288 13.04 -5.42 -9.65
CA ALA A 288 14.29 -6.14 -9.58
C ALA A 288 15.28 -5.43 -8.64
N VAL A 289 16.10 -6.23 -7.96
CA VAL A 289 17.34 -5.78 -7.34
C VAL A 289 18.50 -6.33 -8.16
N GLY A 290 19.32 -5.45 -8.72
CA GLY A 290 20.40 -5.82 -9.64
C GLY A 290 21.26 -4.63 -10.02
N PHE A 291 22.38 -4.89 -10.72
CA PHE A 291 23.34 -3.85 -11.07
C PHE A 291 22.91 -3.03 -12.29
N ASP A 292 22.24 -3.66 -13.26
CA ASP A 292 21.77 -3.03 -14.48
C ASP A 292 20.58 -3.80 -15.10
N GLU A 293 20.00 -3.23 -16.17
CA GLU A 293 18.81 -3.76 -16.85
C GLU A 293 19.06 -5.07 -17.62
N ASN A 294 20.31 -5.51 -17.80
CA ASN A 294 20.60 -6.79 -18.45
C ASN A 294 20.42 -7.97 -17.48
N CYS A 295 20.34 -7.73 -16.17
CA CYS A 295 20.17 -8.78 -15.19
C CYS A 295 18.85 -9.55 -15.42
N GLU A 296 18.88 -10.83 -15.07
CA GLU A 296 17.76 -11.77 -15.26
C GLU A 296 16.50 -11.28 -14.54
N ALA A 297 16.63 -10.78 -13.31
CA ALA A 297 15.48 -10.29 -12.54
C ALA A 297 14.80 -9.09 -13.20
N TYR A 298 15.56 -8.16 -13.79
CA TYR A 298 14.98 -7.01 -14.48
C TYR A 298 14.24 -7.45 -15.74
N ARG A 299 14.84 -8.34 -16.55
CA ARG A 299 14.18 -8.88 -17.75
C ARG A 299 12.88 -9.62 -17.41
N LEU A 300 12.85 -10.37 -16.30
CA LEU A 300 11.62 -11.00 -15.81
C LEU A 300 10.59 -9.94 -15.38
N ALA A 301 10.97 -8.98 -14.55
CA ALA A 301 10.06 -7.92 -14.10
C ALA A 301 9.50 -7.12 -15.28
N ASP A 302 10.35 -6.71 -16.21
CA ASP A 302 9.97 -5.97 -17.42
C ASP A 302 9.03 -6.76 -18.32
N HIS A 303 9.30 -8.06 -18.53
CA HIS A 303 8.43 -8.93 -19.32
C HIS A 303 7.02 -9.02 -18.71
N TYR A 304 6.89 -9.36 -17.42
CA TYR A 304 5.57 -9.52 -16.79
C TYR A 304 4.84 -8.18 -16.60
N MET A 305 5.56 -7.10 -16.28
CA MET A 305 4.93 -5.78 -16.16
C MET A 305 4.41 -5.28 -17.52
N SER A 306 5.19 -5.41 -18.59
CA SER A 306 4.78 -4.96 -19.93
C SER A 306 3.66 -5.81 -20.54
N THR A 307 3.63 -7.11 -20.30
CA THR A 307 2.65 -8.03 -20.89
C THR A 307 1.36 -8.14 -20.09
N CYS A 308 1.46 -8.24 -18.76
CA CYS A 308 0.30 -8.48 -17.90
C CYS A 308 -0.30 -7.19 -17.31
N TYR A 309 0.45 -6.09 -17.26
CA TYR A 309 0.02 -4.81 -16.69
C TYR A 309 0.28 -3.62 -17.64
N PRO A 310 -0.23 -3.63 -18.88
CA PRO A 310 0.10 -2.63 -19.89
C PRO A 310 -0.30 -1.20 -19.49
N GLU A 311 -1.45 -0.99 -18.83
CA GLU A 311 -1.88 0.34 -18.38
C GLU A 311 -0.89 0.97 -17.37
N TRP A 312 -0.31 0.13 -16.49
CA TRP A 312 0.77 0.56 -15.61
C TRP A 312 2.03 0.85 -16.41
N TYR A 313 2.43 -0.08 -17.28
CA TYR A 313 3.68 -0.05 -18.01
C TYR A 313 3.77 1.13 -19.00
N GLU A 314 2.64 1.61 -19.51
CA GLU A 314 2.54 2.86 -20.27
C GLU A 314 3.07 4.07 -19.48
N ARG A 315 2.95 4.06 -18.15
CA ARG A 315 3.30 5.18 -17.28
C ARG A 315 4.62 4.95 -16.53
N TYR A 316 4.85 3.73 -16.08
CA TYR A 316 5.96 3.36 -15.21
C TYR A 316 6.69 2.13 -15.78
N PRO A 317 7.97 2.25 -16.19
CA PRO A 317 8.78 1.08 -16.54
C PRO A 317 9.02 0.19 -15.30
N ALA A 318 9.49 -1.04 -15.52
CA ALA A 318 9.86 -1.92 -14.42
C ALA A 318 10.93 -1.27 -13.52
N ALA A 319 10.78 -1.44 -12.21
CA ALA A 319 11.68 -0.80 -11.25
C ALA A 319 12.96 -1.64 -11.05
N LEU A 320 14.13 -1.04 -11.32
CA LEU A 320 15.43 -1.58 -10.93
C LEU A 320 15.98 -0.85 -9.68
N LYS A 321 16.42 -1.60 -8.68
CA LYS A 321 16.98 -1.08 -7.43
C LYS A 321 18.39 -1.62 -7.20
N GLY A 322 19.26 -0.76 -6.71
CA GLY A 322 20.66 -1.12 -6.46
C GLY A 322 20.82 -2.07 -5.26
N PRO A 323 21.67 -3.12 -5.34
CA PRO A 323 21.90 -4.06 -4.25
C PRO A 323 22.33 -3.41 -2.93
N ALA A 324 23.17 -2.37 -2.99
CA ALA A 324 23.64 -1.66 -1.79
C ALA A 324 22.50 -0.98 -1.01
N ALA A 325 21.43 -0.56 -1.69
CA ALA A 325 20.28 0.06 -1.04
C ALA A 325 19.27 -0.98 -0.53
N TYR A 326 19.10 -2.10 -1.23
CA TYR A 326 18.02 -3.06 -0.95
C TYR A 326 18.45 -4.30 -0.18
N LEU A 327 19.74 -4.62 -0.15
CA LEU A 327 20.27 -5.80 0.53
C LEU A 327 21.18 -5.45 1.71
N TYR A 328 21.43 -4.17 1.96
CA TYR A 328 22.16 -3.73 3.14
C TYR A 328 21.23 -3.69 4.36
N CYS A 329 21.50 -4.57 5.33
CA CYS A 329 20.86 -4.54 6.64
C CYS A 329 21.92 -4.32 7.73
N PRO A 330 22.06 -3.09 8.25
CA PRO A 330 22.90 -2.89 9.42
C PRO A 330 22.32 -3.69 10.60
N ALA A 331 23.17 -4.24 11.46
CA ALA A 331 22.71 -4.94 12.67
C ALA A 331 21.78 -4.02 13.48
N GLY A 332 20.65 -4.53 13.97
CA GLY A 332 19.63 -3.68 14.57
C GLY A 332 18.25 -4.27 14.37
N MET A 333 17.27 -3.44 13.96
CA MET A 333 15.84 -3.79 13.74
C MET A 333 15.52 -4.48 12.40
N THR A 334 16.42 -4.35 11.43
CA THR A 334 16.30 -4.82 10.05
C THR A 334 16.67 -6.31 9.91
N GLY A 335 16.45 -6.86 8.72
CA GLY A 335 16.81 -8.23 8.36
C GLY A 335 15.76 -8.90 7.47
N ARG A 336 15.96 -10.18 7.22
CA ARG A 336 15.04 -11.00 6.44
C ARG A 336 14.31 -12.00 7.32
N MET A 337 13.00 -12.10 7.17
CA MET A 337 12.21 -13.20 7.71
C MET A 337 12.02 -14.27 6.64
N VAL A 338 12.36 -15.50 6.99
CA VAL A 338 12.06 -16.71 6.23
C VAL A 338 10.86 -17.38 6.90
N TRP A 339 9.81 -17.67 6.13
CA TRP A 339 8.61 -18.34 6.66
C TRP A 339 8.94 -19.71 7.25
N ASP A 340 8.35 -20.00 8.41
CA ASP A 340 8.22 -21.39 8.86
C ASP A 340 7.05 -22.02 8.10
N VAL A 341 7.39 -22.88 7.13
CA VAL A 341 6.43 -23.63 6.31
C VAL A 341 6.33 -25.09 6.72
N SER A 342 6.92 -25.45 7.86
CA SER A 342 6.72 -26.78 8.46
C SER A 342 5.26 -26.95 8.90
N GLY A 343 4.82 -28.18 9.19
CA GLY A 343 3.41 -28.48 9.48
C GLY A 343 2.79 -27.74 10.68
N ASN A 344 3.57 -27.00 11.47
CA ASN A 344 3.11 -26.15 12.57
C ASN A 344 3.19 -24.64 12.27
N GLY A 345 3.66 -24.28 11.08
CA GLY A 345 3.81 -22.89 10.63
C GLY A 345 2.48 -22.19 10.36
N VAL A 346 2.51 -20.86 10.32
CA VAL A 346 1.32 -20.05 9.99
C VAL A 346 0.92 -20.20 8.51
N LEU A 347 1.88 -20.52 7.64
CA LEU A 347 1.68 -20.91 6.25
C LEU A 347 2.20 -22.34 6.04
N THR A 348 1.62 -23.06 5.09
CA THR A 348 2.18 -24.32 4.55
C THR A 348 2.74 -24.11 3.15
N ASP A 349 3.66 -24.95 2.70
CA ASP A 349 4.19 -24.91 1.32
C ASP A 349 4.02 -26.24 0.58
N PRO A 350 2.77 -26.65 0.25
CA PRO A 350 2.52 -27.94 -0.40
C PRO A 350 3.06 -28.00 -1.82
N GLU A 351 3.21 -26.85 -2.50
CA GLU A 351 3.76 -26.79 -3.85
C GLU A 351 5.30 -26.64 -3.89
N GLY A 352 5.97 -26.50 -2.74
CA GLY A 352 7.42 -26.33 -2.66
C GLY A 352 7.91 -25.02 -3.25
N VAL A 353 7.09 -23.96 -3.19
CA VAL A 353 7.35 -22.64 -3.75
C VAL A 353 8.64 -22.04 -3.19
N GLN A 354 8.97 -22.28 -1.92
CA GLN A 354 10.17 -21.72 -1.29
C GLN A 354 11.48 -22.18 -1.97
N SER A 355 11.45 -23.30 -2.70
CA SER A 355 12.60 -23.85 -3.41
C SER A 355 12.60 -23.54 -4.92
N MET A 356 11.59 -22.81 -5.44
CA MET A 356 11.47 -22.50 -6.85
C MET A 356 12.39 -21.35 -7.28
N THR A 357 12.78 -21.35 -8.55
CA THR A 357 13.42 -20.19 -9.18
C THR A 357 12.40 -19.06 -9.42
N PRO A 358 12.84 -17.80 -9.51
CA PRO A 358 11.93 -16.68 -9.79
C PRO A 358 11.09 -16.84 -11.05
N GLU A 359 11.68 -17.36 -12.12
CA GLU A 359 10.95 -17.64 -13.37
C GLU A 359 9.83 -18.67 -13.15
N THR A 360 10.12 -19.76 -12.40
CA THR A 360 9.14 -20.82 -12.12
C THR A 360 8.00 -20.30 -11.25
N VAL A 361 8.31 -19.46 -10.25
CA VAL A 361 7.31 -18.81 -9.40
C VAL A 361 6.39 -17.93 -10.25
N LEU A 362 6.95 -17.05 -11.09
CA LEU A 362 6.16 -16.16 -11.94
C LEU A 362 5.27 -16.96 -12.90
N ARG A 363 5.81 -17.96 -13.61
CA ARG A 363 5.02 -18.84 -14.49
C ARG A 363 3.85 -19.50 -13.74
N SER A 364 4.12 -20.04 -12.56
CA SER A 364 3.11 -20.65 -11.69
C SER A 364 2.01 -19.68 -11.25
N LEU A 365 2.36 -18.41 -10.97
CA LEU A 365 1.40 -17.39 -10.55
C LEU A 365 0.51 -16.93 -11.71
N PHE A 366 1.07 -16.71 -12.90
CA PHE A 366 0.36 -16.22 -14.08
C PHE A 366 -0.30 -17.34 -14.91
N GLY A 367 -0.09 -18.61 -14.55
CA GLY A 367 -0.65 -19.77 -15.26
C GLY A 367 -0.05 -19.98 -16.65
N ALA A 368 1.24 -19.64 -16.83
CA ALA A 368 1.96 -19.61 -18.10
C ALA A 368 2.92 -20.79 -18.30
#